data_AF-A0A3N5V710-F1
#
_entry.id   AF-A0A3N5V710-F1
#
_cell.length_a   1.000
_cell.length_b   1.000
_cell.length_c   1.000
_cell.angle_alpha   90.00
_cell.angle_beta   90.00
_cell.angle_gamma   90.00
#
_symmetry.space_group_name_H-M   'P 1'
#
loop_
_entity.id
_entity.type
_entity.pdbx_description
1 polymer ?
#
loop_
_entity_poly.entity_id
_entity_poly.type
_entity_poly.pdbx_seq_one_letter_code
_entity_poly.pdbx_strand_id
1 'polypeptide(L)'
;MKFARLLVLASFFFLLACQSATPSTVIIIDNGQTLTLQTNERVPSKLMDQAGITLNPNDRVLLNGLPVQPNLPITNHPITLQVRRAASLILSTPDGEQKLQSSAFTVGEALYEASIWLRAGDKVQPELSAPITNGMKVTVVSPRELTVSVDGKAVQIQSSARTVGEALAEAGI
;
A
#
# COMPACT_ATOMS: atom_id res chain seq x y z
N MET A 1 -16.52 88.88 -10.22
CA MET A 1 -17.11 87.97 -9.22
C MET A 1 -17.19 86.57 -9.84
N LYS A 2 -16.53 85.58 -9.21
CA LYS A 2 -16.86 84.13 -9.20
C LYS A 2 -16.69 83.35 -10.52
N PHE A 3 -16.05 82.18 -10.63
CA PHE A 3 -15.20 81.35 -9.76
C PHE A 3 -14.51 80.35 -10.73
N ALA A 4 -13.20 80.16 -10.60
CA ALA A 4 -12.46 79.07 -11.25
C ALA A 4 -12.60 77.76 -10.44
N ARG A 5 -12.51 76.60 -11.13
CA ARG A 5 -12.15 75.22 -10.71
C ARG A 5 -12.71 74.26 -11.78
N LEU A 6 -11.95 73.72 -12.75
CA LEU A 6 -10.87 72.74 -12.69
C LEU A 6 -11.17 71.57 -11.73
N LEU A 7 -11.68 70.43 -12.23
CA LEU A 7 -11.20 69.09 -11.84
C LEU A 7 -11.84 67.95 -12.68
N VAL A 8 -11.02 67.37 -13.56
CA VAL A 8 -10.80 65.92 -13.78
C VAL A 8 -12.01 64.97 -13.81
N LEU A 9 -12.27 64.51 -15.04
CA LEU A 9 -12.84 63.21 -15.38
C LEU A 9 -12.04 62.08 -14.69
N ALA A 10 -12.59 61.44 -13.67
CA ALA A 10 -12.02 60.21 -13.08
C ALA A 10 -13.07 59.11 -13.10
N SER A 11 -13.04 58.35 -14.19
CA SER A 11 -13.62 57.01 -14.32
C SER A 11 -13.19 56.16 -13.11
N PHE A 12 -14.12 55.76 -12.27
CA PHE A 12 -13.89 54.73 -11.26
C PHE A 12 -14.66 53.48 -11.69
N PHE A 13 -14.20 52.87 -12.77
CA PHE A 13 -14.54 51.51 -13.16
C PHE A 13 -13.90 50.59 -12.12
N PHE A 14 -14.64 50.31 -11.04
CA PHE A 14 -14.25 49.32 -10.03
C PHE A 14 -14.42 47.93 -10.66
N LEU A 15 -13.45 47.54 -11.51
CA LEU A 15 -13.22 46.14 -11.85
C LEU A 15 -12.86 45.43 -10.55
N LEU A 16 -13.86 44.89 -9.86
CA LEU A 16 -13.63 43.77 -8.97
C LEU A 16 -13.07 42.65 -9.83
N ALA A 17 -11.74 42.60 -9.94
CA ALA A 17 -11.04 41.41 -10.39
C ALA A 17 -11.30 40.33 -9.34
N CYS A 18 -12.40 39.58 -9.50
CA CYS A 18 -12.51 38.25 -8.93
C CYS A 18 -11.37 37.43 -9.53
N GLN A 19 -10.21 37.39 -8.87
CA GLN A 19 -9.18 36.42 -9.18
C GLN A 19 -9.75 35.05 -8.79
N SER A 20 -10.38 34.38 -9.73
CA SER A 20 -10.76 32.98 -9.59
C SER A 20 -9.48 32.18 -9.40
N ALA A 21 -9.21 31.74 -8.17
CA ALA A 21 -8.14 30.81 -7.88
C ALA A 21 -8.39 29.54 -8.70
N THR A 22 -7.50 29.24 -9.65
CA THR A 22 -7.63 28.05 -10.49
C THR A 22 -7.56 26.81 -9.60
N PRO A 23 -8.55 25.91 -9.67
CA PRO A 23 -8.52 24.69 -8.88
C PRO A 23 -7.27 23.88 -9.21
N SER A 24 -6.74 23.17 -8.21
CA SER A 24 -5.54 22.35 -8.40
C SER A 24 -5.87 21.07 -9.16
N THR A 25 -4.94 20.62 -10.01
CA THR A 25 -5.05 19.33 -10.69
C THR A 25 -4.56 18.20 -9.79
N VAL A 26 -5.40 17.18 -9.63
CA VAL A 26 -5.11 15.94 -8.91
C VAL A 26 -5.21 14.77 -9.90
N ILE A 27 -4.19 13.92 -9.92
CA ILE A 27 -4.20 12.67 -10.68
C ILE A 27 -4.56 11.53 -9.73
N ILE A 28 -5.50 10.68 -10.12
CA ILE A 28 -5.92 9.52 -9.33
C ILE A 28 -5.76 8.26 -10.17
N ILE A 29 -5.11 7.23 -9.61
CA ILE A 29 -4.86 5.94 -10.25
C ILE A 29 -5.59 4.86 -9.47
N ASP A 30 -6.49 4.12 -10.12
CA ASP A 30 -7.17 2.96 -9.54
C ASP A 30 -7.31 1.85 -10.58
N ASN A 31 -6.92 0.62 -10.23
CA ASN A 31 -6.94 -0.55 -11.13
C ASN A 31 -6.31 -0.30 -12.52
N GLY A 32 -5.27 0.55 -12.58
CA GLY A 32 -4.58 0.93 -13.81
C GLY A 32 -5.28 2.04 -14.61
N GLN A 33 -6.49 2.47 -14.23
CA GLN A 33 -7.16 3.62 -14.81
C GLN A 33 -6.63 4.91 -14.18
N THR A 34 -6.36 5.92 -15.01
CA THR A 34 -5.98 7.26 -14.57
C THR A 34 -7.14 8.23 -14.75
N LEU A 35 -7.51 8.92 -13.68
CA LEU A 35 -8.51 9.98 -13.63
C LEU A 35 -7.81 11.31 -13.30
N THR A 36 -8.31 12.41 -13.86
CA THR A 36 -7.83 13.76 -13.56
C THR A 36 -8.97 14.59 -13.00
N LEU A 37 -8.75 15.18 -11.84
CA LEU A 37 -9.73 15.97 -11.11
C LEU A 37 -9.21 17.40 -10.91
N GLN A 38 -10.06 18.39 -11.19
CA GLN A 38 -9.79 19.79 -10.87
C GLN A 38 -10.52 20.13 -9.57
N THR A 39 -9.80 20.36 -8.49
CA THR A 39 -10.41 20.52 -7.16
C THR A 39 -9.53 21.28 -6.17
N ASN A 40 -10.18 21.91 -5.19
CA ASN A 40 -9.53 22.53 -4.03
C ASN A 40 -9.58 21.62 -2.79
N GLU A 41 -10.23 20.45 -2.88
CA GLU A 41 -10.23 19.44 -1.83
C GLU A 41 -8.81 18.94 -1.56
N ARG A 42 -8.53 18.61 -0.29
CA ARG A 42 -7.23 18.14 0.20
C ARG A 42 -7.34 16.88 1.03
N VAL A 43 -8.52 16.34 1.27
CA VAL A 43 -8.71 15.07 1.97
C VAL A 43 -8.78 13.93 0.94
N PRO A 44 -7.86 12.96 0.94
CA PRO A 44 -7.83 11.90 -0.06
C PRO A 44 -9.14 11.13 -0.22
N SER A 45 -9.86 10.80 0.87
CA SER A 45 -11.13 10.09 0.79
C SER A 45 -12.21 10.92 0.06
N LYS A 46 -12.25 12.23 0.28
CA LYS A 46 -13.13 13.15 -0.48
C LYS A 46 -12.73 13.30 -1.94
N LEU A 47 -11.43 13.28 -2.23
CA LEU A 47 -10.92 13.25 -3.60
C LEU A 47 -11.34 11.96 -4.32
N MET A 48 -11.30 10.81 -3.64
CA MET A 48 -11.81 9.54 -4.17
C MET A 48 -13.32 9.59 -4.42
N ASP A 49 -14.11 10.10 -3.45
CA ASP A 49 -15.56 10.27 -3.58
C ASP A 49 -15.92 11.13 -4.81
N GLN A 50 -15.23 12.27 -5.00
CA GLN A 50 -15.41 13.16 -6.16
C GLN A 50 -15.06 12.49 -7.49
N ALA A 51 -14.12 11.55 -7.48
CA ALA A 51 -13.72 10.76 -8.64
C ALA A 51 -14.61 9.53 -8.86
N GLY A 52 -15.64 9.31 -8.03
CA GLY A 52 -16.51 8.13 -8.10
C GLY A 52 -15.84 6.84 -7.64
N ILE A 53 -14.74 6.93 -6.89
CA ILE A 53 -13.99 5.79 -6.37
C ILE A 53 -14.39 5.55 -4.91
N THR A 54 -14.97 4.37 -4.64
CA THR A 54 -15.21 3.91 -3.27
C THR A 54 -14.01 3.13 -2.75
N LEU A 55 -13.46 3.53 -1.61
CA LEU A 55 -12.39 2.80 -0.92
C LEU A 55 -12.97 1.68 -0.06
N ASN A 56 -12.40 0.48 -0.14
CA ASN A 56 -12.71 -0.60 0.79
C ASN A 56 -11.87 -0.45 2.07
N PRO A 57 -12.29 -1.06 3.20
CA PRO A 57 -11.57 -0.93 4.47
C PRO A 57 -10.10 -1.35 4.45
N ASN A 58 -9.74 -2.32 3.60
CA ASN A 58 -8.38 -2.86 3.48
C ASN A 58 -7.59 -2.24 2.33
N ASP A 59 -8.17 -1.31 1.57
CA ASP A 59 -7.46 -0.60 0.52
C ASP A 59 -6.48 0.40 1.13
N ARG A 60 -5.38 0.64 0.44
CA ARG A 60 -4.38 1.63 0.82
C ARG A 60 -4.36 2.77 -0.19
N VAL A 61 -4.28 3.99 0.30
CA VAL A 61 -4.06 5.17 -0.53
C VAL A 61 -2.59 5.55 -0.46
N LEU A 62 -1.98 5.76 -1.63
CA LEU A 62 -0.62 6.25 -1.78
C LEU A 62 -0.67 7.67 -2.34
N LEU A 63 0.09 8.59 -1.75
CA LEU A 63 0.37 9.91 -2.30
C LEU A 63 1.79 9.91 -2.84
N ASN A 64 1.93 10.09 -4.15
CA ASN A 64 3.23 10.10 -4.83
C ASN A 64 4.09 8.86 -4.49
N GLY A 65 3.44 7.70 -4.37
CA GLY A 65 4.07 6.42 -4.04
C GLY A 65 4.17 6.09 -2.55
N LEU A 66 3.88 7.04 -1.64
CA LEU A 66 3.98 6.84 -0.19
C LEU A 66 2.60 6.65 0.46
N PRO A 67 2.43 5.70 1.40
CA PRO A 67 1.16 5.53 2.12
C PRO A 67 0.72 6.80 2.85
N VAL A 68 -0.56 7.15 2.72
CA VAL A 68 -1.18 8.28 3.43
C VAL A 68 -2.50 7.87 4.06
N GLN A 69 -2.88 8.57 5.14
CA GLN A 69 -4.18 8.36 5.77
C GLN A 69 -5.30 8.98 4.90
N PRO A 70 -6.34 8.24 4.53
CA PRO A 70 -7.35 8.75 3.60
C PRO A 70 -8.14 9.96 4.14
N ASN A 71 -8.25 10.10 5.46
CA ASN A 71 -9.09 11.11 6.10
C ASN A 71 -8.32 12.35 6.60
N LEU A 72 -7.02 12.40 6.37
CA LEU A 72 -6.20 13.55 6.76
C LEU A 72 -5.91 14.44 5.54
N PRO A 73 -5.97 15.78 5.70
CA PRO A 73 -5.59 16.69 4.64
C PRO A 73 -4.13 16.48 4.20
N ILE A 74 -3.90 16.53 2.89
CA ILE A 74 -2.58 16.47 2.26
C ILE A 74 -2.19 17.83 1.70
N THR A 75 -0.88 18.11 1.67
CA THR A 75 -0.33 19.42 1.25
C THR A 75 0.72 19.32 0.14
N ASN A 76 1.13 18.11 -0.24
CA ASN A 76 2.16 17.90 -1.24
C ASN A 76 1.69 18.30 -2.64
N HIS A 77 2.64 18.74 -3.48
CA HIS A 77 2.41 19.03 -4.88
C HIS A 77 3.59 18.48 -5.73
N PRO A 78 3.33 17.90 -6.92
CA PRO A 78 2.02 17.56 -7.47
C PRO A 78 1.29 16.48 -6.64
N ILE A 79 -0.03 16.37 -6.81
CA ILE A 79 -0.85 15.36 -6.12
C ILE A 79 -1.15 14.22 -7.10
N THR A 80 -0.45 13.10 -6.94
CA THR A 80 -0.83 11.82 -7.56
C THR A 80 -1.26 10.87 -6.46
N LEU A 81 -2.56 10.57 -6.42
CA LEU A 81 -3.11 9.54 -5.55
C LEU A 81 -3.19 8.23 -6.30
N GLN A 82 -2.82 7.15 -5.64
CA GLN A 82 -2.99 5.80 -6.15
C GLN A 82 -3.73 4.96 -5.11
N VAL A 83 -4.76 4.26 -5.56
CA VAL A 83 -5.43 3.24 -4.78
C VAL A 83 -4.72 1.91 -5.00
N ARG A 84 -4.19 1.35 -3.92
CA ARG A 84 -3.71 -0.03 -3.87
C ARG A 84 -4.82 -0.89 -3.27
N ARG A 85 -5.54 -1.57 -4.16
CA ARG A 85 -6.64 -2.47 -3.78
C ARG A 85 -6.11 -3.65 -2.96
N ALA A 86 -6.87 -4.05 -1.96
CA ALA A 86 -6.56 -5.24 -1.18
C ALA A 86 -6.57 -6.50 -2.06
N ALA A 87 -5.54 -7.32 -1.94
CA ALA A 87 -5.45 -8.63 -2.54
C ALA A 87 -5.97 -9.70 -1.57
N SER A 88 -6.74 -10.66 -2.09
CA SER A 88 -7.16 -11.85 -1.35
C SER A 88 -6.05 -12.89 -1.39
N LEU A 89 -5.51 -13.27 -0.22
CA LEU A 89 -4.51 -14.32 -0.11
C LEU A 89 -5.08 -15.55 0.61
N ILE A 90 -4.54 -16.72 0.30
CA ILE A 90 -4.79 -17.95 1.05
C ILE A 90 -3.51 -18.27 1.81
N LEU A 91 -3.55 -18.22 3.14
CA LEU A 91 -2.45 -18.62 3.99
C LEU A 91 -2.65 -20.05 4.47
N SER A 92 -1.70 -20.92 4.17
CA SER A 92 -1.63 -22.29 4.66
C SER A 92 -0.52 -22.40 5.71
N THR A 93 -0.90 -22.65 6.96
CA THR A 93 0.03 -22.91 8.08
C THR A 93 -0.14 -24.34 8.57
N PRO A 94 0.75 -24.82 9.47
CA PRO A 94 0.54 -26.11 10.14
C PRO A 94 -0.77 -26.19 10.95
N ASP A 95 -1.29 -25.04 11.38
CA ASP A 95 -2.53 -24.93 12.17
C ASP A 95 -3.80 -24.90 11.29
N GLY A 96 -3.65 -24.76 9.96
CA GLY A 96 -4.75 -24.78 9.00
C GLY A 96 -4.63 -23.73 7.88
N GLU A 97 -5.66 -23.69 7.03
CA GLU A 97 -5.79 -22.65 6.01
C GLU A 97 -6.68 -21.49 6.49
N GLN A 98 -6.27 -20.26 6.20
CA GLN A 98 -7.07 -19.05 6.45
C GLN A 98 -6.97 -18.08 5.28
N LYS A 99 -8.01 -17.25 5.10
CA LYS A 99 -8.04 -16.20 4.08
C LYS A 99 -7.57 -14.88 4.68
N LEU A 100 -6.71 -14.18 3.94
CA LEU A 100 -6.25 -12.83 4.26
C LEU A 100 -6.74 -11.85 3.20
N GLN A 101 -7.02 -10.61 3.59
CA GLN A 101 -7.07 -9.46 2.69
C GLN A 101 -5.99 -8.49 3.11
N SER A 102 -5.11 -8.08 2.19
CA SER A 102 -4.10 -7.06 2.50
C SER A 102 -3.77 -6.23 1.26
N SER A 103 -3.51 -4.95 1.49
CA SER A 103 -2.95 -4.02 0.51
C SER A 103 -1.46 -3.78 0.72
N ALA A 104 -0.79 -4.58 1.55
CA ALA A 104 0.66 -4.60 1.69
C ALA A 104 1.36 -4.77 0.34
N PHE A 105 2.62 -4.39 0.23
CA PHE A 105 3.42 -4.58 -0.97
C PHE A 105 3.98 -6.00 -1.07
N THR A 106 4.32 -6.61 0.07
CA THR A 106 5.05 -7.89 0.13
C THR A 106 4.37 -8.91 1.05
N VAL A 107 4.71 -10.19 0.88
CA VAL A 107 4.22 -11.28 1.74
C VAL A 107 4.54 -11.00 3.20
N GLY A 108 5.76 -10.56 3.52
CA GLY A 108 6.18 -10.28 4.88
C GLY A 108 5.37 -9.15 5.53
N GLU A 109 5.14 -8.06 4.81
CA GLU A 109 4.29 -6.96 5.28
C GLU A 109 2.83 -7.43 5.48
N ALA A 110 2.29 -8.23 4.56
CA ALA A 110 0.94 -8.78 4.68
C ALA A 110 0.78 -9.67 5.93
N LEU A 111 1.76 -10.54 6.21
CA LEU A 111 1.76 -11.39 7.42
C LEU A 111 1.89 -10.54 8.69
N TYR A 112 2.74 -9.51 8.66
CA TYR A 112 2.92 -8.60 9.79
C TYR A 112 1.63 -7.83 10.13
N GLU A 113 0.97 -7.24 9.13
CA GLU A 113 -0.31 -6.54 9.30
C GLU A 113 -1.42 -7.46 9.83
N ALA A 114 -1.39 -8.73 9.42
CA ALA A 114 -2.29 -9.76 9.90
C ALA A 114 -1.99 -10.23 11.33
N SER A 115 -0.94 -9.69 11.97
CA SER A 115 -0.43 -10.13 13.27
C SER A 115 -0.01 -11.62 13.29
N ILE A 116 0.52 -12.11 12.17
CA ILE A 116 0.99 -13.48 11.99
C ILE A 116 2.50 -13.51 12.21
N TRP A 117 2.89 -14.09 13.34
CA TRP A 117 4.29 -14.18 13.76
C TRP A 117 4.91 -15.50 13.31
N LEU A 118 6.00 -15.40 12.55
CA LEU A 118 6.80 -16.54 12.14
C LEU A 118 7.70 -17.00 13.28
N ARG A 119 7.80 -18.31 13.48
CA ARG A 119 8.70 -18.92 14.45
C ARG A 119 10.10 -19.05 13.85
N ALA A 120 11.09 -19.19 14.71
CA ALA A 120 12.46 -19.48 14.27
C ALA A 120 12.48 -20.77 13.44
N GLY A 121 13.06 -20.70 12.24
CA GLY A 121 13.13 -21.83 11.31
C GLY A 121 11.91 -22.01 10.40
N ASP A 122 10.83 -21.23 10.59
CA ASP A 122 9.72 -21.24 9.64
C ASP A 122 10.21 -20.80 8.25
N LYS A 123 9.79 -21.53 7.22
CA LYS A 123 9.98 -21.14 5.81
C LYS A 123 8.66 -20.69 5.22
N VAL A 124 8.69 -19.58 4.49
CA VAL A 124 7.51 -19.03 3.81
C VAL A 124 7.70 -19.09 2.31
N GLN A 125 6.68 -19.58 1.61
CA GLN A 125 6.63 -19.62 0.15
C GLN A 125 5.33 -18.99 -0.36
N PRO A 126 5.37 -17.98 -1.24
CA PRO A 126 6.56 -17.25 -1.70
C PRO A 126 7.35 -16.58 -0.57
N GLU A 127 8.60 -16.20 -0.84
CA GLU A 127 9.47 -15.53 0.11
C GLU A 127 8.87 -14.21 0.64
N LEU A 128 9.34 -13.74 1.80
CA LEU A 128 8.78 -12.56 2.47
C LEU A 128 8.86 -11.28 1.63
N SER A 129 9.85 -11.16 0.76
CA SER A 129 10.03 -10.04 -0.19
C SER A 129 9.12 -10.13 -1.42
N ALA A 130 8.48 -11.28 -1.67
CA ALA A 130 7.69 -11.48 -2.87
C ALA A 130 6.50 -10.51 -2.89
N PRO A 131 6.23 -9.81 -4.02
CA PRO A 131 5.08 -8.95 -4.15
C PRO A 131 3.78 -9.74 -4.04
N ILE A 132 2.80 -9.26 -3.26
CA ILE A 132 1.50 -9.94 -3.16
C ILE A 132 0.65 -9.69 -4.40
N THR A 133 -0.11 -10.70 -4.81
CA THR A 133 -1.08 -10.64 -5.90
C THR A 133 -2.40 -11.26 -5.47
N ASN A 134 -3.49 -10.85 -6.11
CA ASN A 134 -4.81 -11.39 -5.80
C ASN A 134 -4.87 -12.91 -6.08
N GLY A 135 -5.46 -13.68 -5.16
CA GLY A 135 -5.56 -15.13 -5.21
C GLY A 135 -4.27 -15.89 -4.83
N MET A 136 -3.21 -15.19 -4.40
CA MET A 136 -1.93 -15.83 -4.06
C MET A 136 -2.06 -16.78 -2.86
N LYS A 137 -1.50 -17.99 -2.99
CA LYS A 137 -1.32 -18.92 -1.87
C LYS A 137 0.04 -18.69 -1.22
N VAL A 138 0.04 -18.33 0.06
CA VAL A 138 1.22 -18.25 0.92
C VAL A 138 1.22 -19.48 1.82
N THR A 139 2.35 -20.20 1.89
CA THR A 139 2.50 -21.40 2.70
C THR A 139 3.62 -21.19 3.71
N VAL A 140 3.34 -21.48 4.98
CA VAL A 140 4.31 -21.49 6.07
C VAL A 140 4.58 -22.93 6.46
N VAL A 141 5.85 -23.31 6.44
CA VAL A 141 6.33 -24.64 6.85
C VAL A 141 7.21 -24.48 8.06
N SER A 142 6.81 -25.08 9.17
CA SER A 142 7.61 -25.12 10.39
C SER A 142 8.64 -26.27 10.36
N PRO A 143 9.77 -26.10 11.04
CA PRO A 143 10.80 -27.11 11.09
C PRO A 143 10.29 -28.35 11.82
N ARG A 144 10.69 -29.51 11.31
CA ARG A 144 10.48 -30.82 11.94
C ARG A 144 11.80 -31.36 12.44
N GLU A 145 11.73 -32.08 13.55
CA GLU A 145 12.86 -32.83 14.06
C GLU A 145 13.11 -34.05 13.16
N LEU A 146 14.35 -34.19 12.69
CA LEU A 146 14.81 -35.30 11.88
C LEU A 146 15.98 -35.98 12.57
N THR A 147 16.03 -37.30 12.50
CA THR A 147 17.20 -38.08 12.92
C THR A 147 17.96 -38.53 11.68
N VAL A 148 19.22 -38.12 11.58
CA VAL A 148 20.14 -38.51 10.50
C VAL A 148 21.13 -39.53 11.04
N SER A 149 21.29 -40.66 10.35
CA SER A 149 22.33 -41.63 10.67
C SER A 149 23.49 -41.49 9.68
N VAL A 150 24.66 -41.11 10.18
CA VAL A 150 25.89 -40.96 9.40
C VAL A 150 27.02 -41.68 10.13
N ASP A 151 27.72 -42.57 9.43
CA ASP A 151 28.82 -43.39 9.98
C ASP A 151 28.47 -44.12 11.29
N GLY A 152 27.24 -44.61 11.41
CA GLY A 152 26.77 -45.32 12.61
C GLY A 152 26.45 -44.43 13.81
N LYS A 153 26.53 -43.10 13.68
CA LYS A 153 26.11 -42.12 14.69
C LYS A 153 24.77 -41.49 14.31
N ALA A 154 23.89 -41.30 15.28
CA ALA A 154 22.64 -40.59 15.11
C ALA A 154 22.83 -39.10 15.47
N VAL A 155 22.40 -38.21 14.59
CA VAL A 155 22.42 -36.75 14.77
C VAL A 155 20.98 -36.24 14.66
N GLN A 156 20.53 -35.46 15.64
CA GLN A 156 19.25 -34.77 15.58
C GLN A 156 19.42 -33.41 14.91
N ILE A 157 18.57 -33.13 13.93
CA ILE A 157 18.53 -31.85 13.21
C ILE A 157 17.09 -31.33 13.18
N GLN A 158 16.95 -30.02 12.98
CA GLN A 158 15.66 -29.36 12.74
C GLN A 158 15.68 -28.82 11.32
N SER A 159 14.71 -29.17 10.49
CA SER A 159 14.66 -28.69 9.11
C SER A 159 13.23 -28.51 8.59
N SER A 160 13.02 -27.41 7.88
CA SER A 160 11.80 -27.10 7.12
C SER A 160 11.94 -27.43 5.64
N ALA A 161 13.03 -28.10 5.25
CA ALA A 161 13.35 -28.44 3.87
C ALA A 161 12.32 -29.39 3.25
N ARG A 162 12.10 -29.21 1.94
CA ARG A 162 11.17 -30.04 1.18
C ARG A 162 11.81 -31.33 0.69
N THR A 163 13.14 -31.37 0.63
CA THR A 163 13.90 -32.54 0.20
C THR A 163 14.90 -32.98 1.26
N VAL A 164 15.28 -34.25 1.21
CA VAL A 164 16.33 -34.80 2.09
C VAL A 164 17.66 -34.10 1.86
N GLY A 165 18.03 -33.83 0.60
CA GLY A 165 19.30 -33.16 0.27
C GLY A 165 19.40 -31.75 0.84
N GLU A 166 18.32 -30.96 0.75
CA GLU A 166 18.26 -29.64 1.40
C GLU A 166 18.39 -29.74 2.93
N ALA A 167 17.72 -30.72 3.56
CA ALA A 167 17.78 -30.92 5.01
C ALA A 167 19.20 -31.29 5.49
N LEU A 168 19.91 -32.12 4.72
CA LEU A 168 21.30 -32.49 5.02
C LEU A 168 22.25 -31.30 4.79
N ALA A 169 22.07 -30.56 3.71
CA ALA A 169 22.87 -29.36 3.43
C ALA A 169 22.69 -28.27 4.50
N GLU A 170 21.47 -28.06 5.00
CA GLU A 170 21.19 -27.17 6.14
C GLU A 170 21.90 -27.60 7.43
N ALA A 171 22.06 -28.91 7.62
CA ALA A 171 22.77 -29.49 8.75
C ALA A 171 24.30 -29.52 8.57
N GLY A 172 24.81 -29.14 7.38
CA GLY A 172 26.23 -29.21 7.06
C GLY A 172 26.78 -30.64 6.92
N ILE A 173 25.92 -31.60 6.56
CA ILE A 173 26.23 -33.02 6.37
C ILE A 173 26.37 -33.33 4.87
#